data_AF-A0AAV0NZR1-F1
#
_entry.id   AF-A0AAV0NZR1-F1
#
_cell.length_a   1.000
_cell.length_b   1.000
_cell.length_c   1.000
_cell.angle_alpha   90.00
_cell.angle_beta   90.00
_cell.angle_gamma   90.00
#
_symmetry.space_group_name_H-M   'P 1'
#
loop_
_entity.id
_entity.type
_entity.pdbx_description
1 polymer ?
#
loop_
_entity_poly.entity_id
_entity_poly.type
_entity_poly.pdbx_seq_one_letter_code
_entity_poly.pdbx_strand_id
1 'polypeptide(L)'
;MESSNSLAYYSGLSFSISMLIHSRHTDKYVRRGRLDWPDNATSRDSIKAVMKLPRLQNLVMQHVDHSAGDIIDLLQGLLRYDPSARLTAHEALGHPFFSRDPYRRL
;
A
#
# COMPACT_ATOMS: atom_id res chain seq x y z
N MET A 1 -5.60 20.85 29.67
CA MET A 1 -4.47 19.90 29.73
C MET A 1 -4.73 18.82 28.69
N GLU A 2 -4.57 19.12 27.40
CA GLU A 2 -4.78 18.11 26.36
C GLU A 2 -4.14 18.57 25.05
N SER A 3 -2.81 18.60 25.00
CA SER A 3 -2.09 18.88 23.74
C SER A 3 -0.75 18.13 23.61
N SER A 4 -0.39 17.27 24.57
CA SER A 4 0.93 16.61 24.57
C SER A 4 0.97 15.23 23.90
N ASN A 5 -0.17 14.63 23.54
CA ASN A 5 -0.22 13.26 22.99
C ASN A 5 -0.05 13.16 21.46
N SER A 6 -0.07 14.29 20.73
CA SER A 6 0.07 14.24 19.27
C SER A 6 1.53 14.11 18.81
N LEU A 7 2.47 14.83 19.45
CA LEU A 7 3.86 14.89 19.00
C LEU A 7 4.63 13.57 19.22
N ALA A 8 4.32 12.81 20.28
CA ALA A 8 4.94 11.51 20.54
C ALA A 8 4.56 10.44 19.50
N TYR A 9 3.34 10.55 18.94
CA TYR A 9 2.85 9.64 17.90
C TYR A 9 3.56 9.88 16.57
N TYR A 10 3.79 11.16 16.20
CA TYR A 10 4.50 11.52 14.97
C TYR A 10 6.00 11.19 15.01
N SER A 11 6.66 11.29 16.17
CA SER A 11 8.06 10.89 16.31
C SER A 11 8.27 9.38 16.15
N GLY A 12 7.36 8.56 16.67
CA GLY A 12 7.43 7.09 16.54
C GLY A 12 7.15 6.60 15.11
N LEU A 13 6.15 7.19 14.45
CA LEU A 13 5.80 6.86 13.06
C LEU A 13 6.90 7.26 12.05
N SER A 14 7.57 8.40 12.27
CA SER A 14 8.69 8.83 11.43
C SER A 14 9.90 7.90 11.55
N PHE A 15 10.16 7.37 12.75
CA PHE A 15 11.27 6.47 13.02
C PHE A 15 11.06 5.09 12.37
N SER A 16 9.85 4.53 12.45
CA SER A 16 9.53 3.22 11.85
C SER A 16 9.53 3.25 10.32
N ILE A 17 9.05 4.33 9.70
CA ILE A 17 9.10 4.49 8.23
C ILE A 17 10.56 4.62 7.76
N SER A 18 11.41 5.35 8.50
CA SER A 18 12.86 5.39 8.22
C SER A 18 13.51 4.02 8.42
N MET A 19 13.18 3.29 9.48
CA MET A 19 13.78 1.99 9.80
C MET A 19 13.47 0.91 8.75
N LEU A 20 12.27 0.93 8.18
CA LEU A 20 11.87 0.01 7.10
C LEU A 20 12.60 0.29 5.78
N ILE A 21 12.99 1.54 5.56
CA ILE A 21 13.78 1.99 4.41
C ILE A 21 15.29 1.75 4.64
N HIS A 22 15.75 1.59 5.88
CA HIS A 22 17.16 1.39 6.29
C HIS A 22 17.58 -0.09 6.47
N SER A 23 16.89 -1.04 5.84
CA SER A 23 17.45 -2.40 5.75
C SER A 23 18.78 -2.33 4.98
N ARG A 24 19.85 -2.95 5.48
CA ARG A 24 21.19 -2.88 4.85
C ARG A 24 21.24 -3.41 3.39
N HIS A 25 20.16 -4.01 2.91
CA HIS A 25 19.99 -4.46 1.52
C HIS A 25 19.18 -3.51 0.62
N THR A 26 18.59 -2.42 1.13
CA THR A 26 17.76 -1.48 0.36
C THR A 26 18.53 -0.27 -0.17
N ASP A 27 19.75 -0.02 0.29
CA ASP A 27 20.60 1.09 -0.18
C ASP A 27 20.89 1.04 -1.69
N LYS A 28 20.93 -0.16 -2.28
CA LYS A 28 21.04 -0.35 -3.74
C LYS A 28 19.79 0.07 -4.52
N TYR A 29 18.65 0.21 -3.85
CA TYR A 29 17.37 0.54 -4.45
C TYR A 29 16.83 1.89 -4.00
N VAL A 30 17.36 2.49 -2.93
CA VAL A 30 16.87 3.74 -2.35
C VAL A 30 18.04 4.69 -2.12
N ARG A 31 18.00 5.87 -2.73
CA ARG A 31 18.97 6.95 -2.53
C ARG A 31 18.28 8.15 -1.86
N ARG A 32 18.84 8.64 -0.75
CA ARG A 32 18.34 9.80 0.01
C ARG A 32 16.87 9.67 0.43
N GLY A 33 16.45 8.47 0.83
CA GLY A 33 15.07 8.19 1.25
C GLY A 33 14.05 8.13 0.11
N ARG A 34 14.49 8.10 -1.15
CA ARG A 34 13.65 7.92 -2.33
C ARG A 34 14.11 6.73 -3.16
N LEU A 35 13.16 6.05 -3.79
CA LEU A 35 13.46 4.98 -4.74
C LEU A 35 14.42 5.49 -5.81
N ASP A 36 15.51 4.77 -6.03
CA ASP A 36 16.53 5.05 -7.03
C ASP A 36 16.08 4.64 -8.44
N TRP A 37 14.99 5.24 -8.88
CA TRP A 37 14.32 4.97 -10.14
C TRP A 37 13.80 6.30 -10.70
N PRO A 38 13.86 6.54 -12.02
CA PRO A 38 14.22 5.61 -13.10
C PRO A 38 15.71 5.53 -13.46
N ASP A 39 16.55 6.41 -12.91
CA ASP A 39 17.94 6.60 -13.38
C ASP A 39 18.83 5.35 -13.28
N ASN A 40 18.52 4.45 -12.34
CA ASN A 40 19.27 3.21 -12.09
C ASN A 40 18.46 1.94 -12.38
N ALA A 41 17.39 2.04 -13.18
CA ALA A 41 16.57 0.89 -13.53
C ALA A 41 17.34 -0.14 -14.39
N THR A 42 17.06 -1.43 -14.18
CA THR A 42 17.75 -2.54 -14.85
C THR A 42 17.61 -2.52 -16.38
N SER A 43 16.51 -2.00 -16.91
CA SER A 43 16.30 -1.88 -18.36
C SER A 43 15.31 -0.77 -18.72
N ARG A 44 15.43 -0.22 -19.94
CA ARG A 44 14.44 0.73 -20.48
C ARG A 44 13.05 0.13 -20.59
N ASP A 45 12.94 -1.17 -20.83
CA ASP A 45 11.65 -1.86 -20.92
C ASP A 45 10.97 -1.98 -19.55
N SER A 46 11.74 -2.17 -18.47
CA SER A 46 11.21 -2.14 -17.11
C SER A 46 10.65 -0.75 -16.75
N ILE A 47 11.33 0.33 -17.13
CA ILE A 47 10.84 1.71 -16.95
C ILE A 47 9.52 1.90 -17.71
N LYS A 48 9.47 1.50 -18.98
CA LYS A 48 8.25 1.60 -19.80
C LYS A 48 7.10 0.78 -19.22
N ALA A 49 7.37 -0.41 -18.69
CA ALA A 49 6.37 -1.25 -18.07
C ALA A 49 5.75 -0.57 -16.84
N VAL A 50 6.58 -0.05 -15.93
CA VAL A 50 6.11 0.67 -14.73
C VAL A 50 5.36 1.95 -15.10
N MET A 51 5.85 2.72 -16.07
CA MET A 51 5.18 3.94 -16.53
C MET A 51 3.81 3.69 -17.18
N LYS A 52 3.58 2.49 -17.72
CA LYS A 52 2.30 2.09 -18.31
C LYS A 52 1.32 1.53 -17.28
N LEU A 53 1.75 1.26 -16.05
CA LEU A 53 0.87 0.73 -15.02
C LEU A 53 -0.19 1.78 -14.65
N PRO A 54 -1.48 1.49 -14.82
CA PRO A 54 -2.53 2.37 -14.34
C PRO A 54 -2.53 2.39 -12.82
N ARG A 55 -3.11 3.44 -12.24
CA ARG A 55 -3.38 3.48 -10.80
C ARG A 55 -4.27 2.29 -10.41
N LEU A 56 -4.09 1.80 -9.18
CA LEU A 56 -4.86 0.66 -8.65
C LEU A 56 -6.37 0.81 -8.88
N GLN A 57 -6.92 2.01 -8.63
CA GLN A 57 -8.33 2.32 -8.87
C GLN A 57 -8.73 2.11 -10.33
N ASN A 58 -7.93 2.60 -11.27
CA ASN A 58 -8.18 2.46 -12.70
C ASN A 58 -8.09 1.00 -13.16
N LEU A 59 -7.12 0.24 -12.62
CA LEU A 59 -7.00 -1.20 -12.88
C LEU A 59 -8.24 -1.97 -12.44
N VAL A 60 -8.78 -1.66 -11.26
CA VAL A 60 -9.94 -2.34 -10.71
C VAL A 60 -11.23 -1.92 -11.43
N MET A 61 -11.39 -0.63 -11.72
CA MET A 61 -12.56 -0.10 -12.46
C MET A 61 -12.64 -0.64 -13.90
N GLN A 62 -11.53 -1.09 -14.49
CA GLN A 62 -11.55 -1.79 -15.79
C GLN A 62 -12.23 -3.16 -15.74
N HIS A 63 -12.39 -3.75 -14.55
CA HIS A 63 -12.85 -5.13 -14.37
C HIS A 63 -14.09 -5.27 -13.48
N VAL A 64 -14.55 -4.20 -12.81
CA VAL A 64 -15.67 -4.25 -11.86
C VAL A 64 -16.55 -2.99 -11.97
N ASP A 65 -17.84 -3.18 -12.25
CA ASP A 65 -18.85 -2.12 -12.25
C ASP A 65 -19.33 -1.79 -10.83
N HIS A 66 -19.42 -0.49 -10.49
CA HIS A 66 -20.04 0.20 -9.32
C HIS A 66 -19.73 -0.31 -7.89
N SER A 67 -19.42 -1.58 -7.69
CA SER A 67 -19.00 -2.25 -6.45
C SER A 67 -17.47 -2.26 -6.29
N ALA A 68 -16.75 -1.56 -7.18
CA ALA A 68 -15.29 -1.43 -7.12
C ALA A 68 -14.80 -0.80 -5.82
N GLY A 69 -15.63 -0.01 -5.12
CA GLY A 69 -15.26 0.66 -3.88
C GLY A 69 -14.76 -0.30 -2.79
N ASP A 70 -15.51 -1.37 -2.51
CA ASP A 70 -15.17 -2.29 -1.42
C ASP A 70 -13.91 -3.11 -1.72
N ILE A 71 -13.71 -3.49 -2.98
CA ILE A 71 -12.49 -4.21 -3.40
C ILE A 71 -11.28 -3.28 -3.44
N ILE A 72 -11.45 -2.02 -3.86
CA ILE A 72 -10.38 -1.02 -3.83
C ILE A 72 -9.94 -0.78 -2.39
N ASP A 73 -10.88 -0.61 -1.46
CA ASP A 73 -10.57 -0.38 -0.04
C ASP A 73 -9.81 -1.57 0.57
N LEU A 74 -10.28 -2.80 0.30
CA LEU A 74 -9.59 -4.02 0.72
C LEU A 74 -8.15 -4.07 0.18
N LEU A 75 -7.95 -3.82 -1.11
CA LEU A 75 -6.63 -3.84 -1.75
C LEU A 75 -5.72 -2.74 -1.19
N GLN A 76 -6.25 -1.55 -0.91
CA GLN A 76 -5.49 -0.46 -0.28
C GLN A 76 -5.05 -0.83 1.15
N GLY A 77 -5.87 -1.55 1.91
CA GLY A 77 -5.52 -2.09 3.22
C GLY A 77 -4.42 -3.15 3.15
N LEU A 78 -4.54 -4.09 2.21
CA LEU A 78 -3.58 -5.20 2.03
C LEU A 78 -2.22 -4.73 1.48
N LEU A 79 -2.23 -3.75 0.56
CA LEU A 79 -1.04 -3.22 -0.10
C LEU A 79 -0.40 -2.04 0.64
N ARG A 80 -0.78 -1.79 1.89
CA ARG A 80 -0.19 -0.73 2.73
C ARG A 80 1.31 -0.96 2.90
N TYR A 81 2.11 0.07 2.66
CA TYR A 81 3.57 -0.03 2.76
C TYR A 81 4.03 -0.31 4.20
N ASP A 82 3.53 0.48 5.17
CA ASP A 82 3.81 0.29 6.60
C ASP A 82 3.11 -0.99 7.10
N PRO A 83 3.86 -2.00 7.58
CA PRO A 83 3.29 -3.25 8.08
C PRO A 83 2.43 -3.06 9.33
N SER A 84 2.71 -2.03 10.14
CA SER A 84 1.96 -1.75 11.37
C SER A 84 0.56 -1.22 11.06
N ALA A 85 0.40 -0.58 9.90
CA ALA A 85 -0.87 -0.07 9.41
C ALA A 85 -1.47 -0.96 8.30
N ARG A 86 -0.85 -2.10 7.98
CA ARG A 86 -1.29 -3.02 6.94
C ARG A 86 -2.38 -3.92 7.49
N LEU A 87 -3.44 -4.09 6.70
CA LEU A 87 -4.55 -4.96 7.04
C LEU A 87 -4.07 -6.41 7.19
N THR A 88 -4.39 -7.05 8.31
CA THR A 88 -4.06 -8.46 8.52
C THR A 88 -5.02 -9.37 7.74
N ALA A 89 -4.62 -10.61 7.49
CA ALA A 89 -5.49 -11.58 6.82
C ALA A 89 -6.80 -11.82 7.58
N HIS A 90 -6.77 -11.82 8.92
CA HIS A 90 -7.96 -12.00 9.74
C HIS A 90 -8.95 -10.83 9.59
N GLU A 91 -8.45 -9.59 9.65
CA GLU A 91 -9.27 -8.39 9.43
C GLU A 91 -9.79 -8.31 7.99
N ALA A 92 -8.95 -8.69 7.02
CA ALA A 92 -9.31 -8.73 5.61
C ALA A 92 -10.51 -9.66 5.33
N LEU A 93 -10.57 -10.83 5.98
CA LEU A 93 -11.69 -11.76 5.85
C LEU A 93 -13.01 -11.19 6.40
N GLY A 94 -12.94 -10.23 7.33
CA GLY A 94 -14.10 -9.51 7.86
C GLY A 94 -14.55 -8.32 7.01
N HIS A 95 -13.88 -8.04 5.88
CA HIS A 95 -14.15 -6.86 5.07
C HIS A 95 -15.55 -6.90 4.40
N PRO A 96 -16.24 -5.74 4.23
CA PRO A 96 -17.52 -5.66 3.53
C PRO A 96 -17.52 -6.30 2.14
N PHE A 97 -16.37 -6.30 1.46
CA PHE A 97 -16.15 -7.01 0.20
C PHE A 97 -16.57 -8.49 0.26
N PHE A 98 -16.18 -9.21 1.33
CA PHE A 98 -16.53 -10.62 1.53
C PHE A 98 -17.90 -10.81 2.21
N SER A 99 -18.42 -9.77 2.86
CA SER A 99 -19.71 -9.82 3.57
C SER A 99 -20.92 -9.56 2.67
N ARG A 100 -20.70 -8.87 1.54
CA ARG A 100 -21.75 -8.53 0.56
C ARG A 100 -22.06 -9.63 -0.43
N ASP A 101 -21.42 -10.79 -0.32
CA ASP A 101 -21.63 -11.91 -1.23
C ASP A 101 -23.07 -12.47 -1.08
N PRO A 102 -24.00 -12.20 -2.02
CA PRO A 102 -25.38 -12.69 -1.94
C PRO A 102 -25.45 -14.21 -2.16
N TYR A 103 -24.37 -14.83 -2.65
CA TYR A 103 -24.27 -16.25 -2.98
C TYR A 103 -23.89 -17.13 -1.78
N ARG A 104 -23.73 -16.55 -0.57
CA ARG A 104 -23.55 -17.31 0.67
C ARG A 104 -24.88 -17.81 1.27
N ARG A 105 -25.92 -17.97 0.45
CA ARG A 105 -27.14 -18.72 0.79
C ARG A 105 -27.17 -20.01 -0.01
N LEU A 106 -26.59 -21.06 0.57
CA LEU A 106 -27.09 -22.42 0.39
C LEU A 106 -28.34 -22.59 1.27
#